data_AF-A0A3C1ZFP5-F1
#
_entry.id   AF-A0A3C1ZFP5-F1
#
_cell.length_a   1.000
_cell.length_b   1.000
_cell.length_c   1.000
_cell.angle_alpha   90.00
_cell.angle_beta   90.00
_cell.angle_gamma   90.00
#
_symmetry.space_group_name_H-M   'P 1'
#
loop_
_entity.id
_entity.type
_entity.pdbx_description
1 polymer ?
#
loop_
_entity_poly.entity_id
_entity_poly.type
_entity_poly.pdbx_seq_one_letter_code
_entity_poly.pdbx_strand_id
1 'polypeptide(L)'
;MAQTGIKVNYKGTKPTITDFVWAAFPSLNYEDEDESGDRPWKMLQNAMTRHSKGLPQEEGETLTIDTKNGYIVWEYSSDDYDHISRLEVCYWNEADGKHKLIAFNNMASFTEGRPCFTETCDFRFYRYNIATKRIVACDPPGFEIDYGCTYELPRAGKDIVATQWNVDGSSKQKVLKWNGRRFKH
;
A
#
# COMPACT_ATOMS: atom_id res chain seq x y z
N MET A 1 -3.17 -27.63 3.09
CA MET A 1 -2.52 -27.31 1.80
C MET A 1 -1.61 -26.11 2.04
N ALA A 2 -0.34 -26.16 1.66
CA ALA A 2 0.55 -25.01 1.84
C ALA A 2 0.08 -23.87 0.92
N GLN A 3 -0.31 -22.74 1.49
CA GLN A 3 -0.60 -21.53 0.71
C GLN A 3 0.65 -21.20 -0.11
N THR A 4 0.56 -21.31 -1.43
CA THR A 4 1.65 -21.00 -2.35
C THR A 4 1.91 -19.50 -2.35
N GLY A 5 2.65 -19.02 -1.34
CA GLY A 5 2.99 -17.62 -1.20
C GLY A 5 3.85 -17.11 -2.36
N ILE A 6 3.81 -15.82 -2.65
CA ILE A 6 4.57 -15.20 -3.74
C ILE A 6 6.04 -15.11 -3.32
N LYS A 7 6.95 -15.56 -4.19
CA LYS A 7 8.40 -15.52 -3.91
C LYS A 7 8.93 -14.10 -4.18
N VAL A 8 9.62 -13.53 -3.19
CA VAL A 8 10.27 -12.23 -3.32
C VAL A 8 11.73 -12.44 -3.71
N ASN A 9 12.09 -12.00 -4.91
CA ASN A 9 13.46 -12.02 -5.40
C ASN A 9 14.05 -10.62 -5.22
N TYR A 10 15.22 -10.53 -4.59
CA TYR A 10 15.92 -9.27 -4.35
C TYR A 10 17.42 -9.49 -4.43
N LYS A 11 18.15 -8.43 -4.81
CA LYS A 11 19.61 -8.40 -4.79
C LYS A 11 20.06 -7.82 -3.43
N GLY A 12 21.09 -8.41 -2.82
CA GLY A 12 21.64 -7.97 -1.53
C GLY A 12 21.19 -8.82 -0.33
N THR A 13 21.45 -8.32 0.88
CA THR A 13 21.31 -9.10 2.12
C THR A 13 19.89 -9.08 2.69
N LYS A 14 19.08 -8.05 2.39
CA LYS A 14 17.71 -7.88 2.88
C LYS A 14 16.83 -7.27 1.78
N PRO A 15 15.54 -7.64 1.71
CA PRO A 15 14.60 -7.00 0.79
C PRO A 15 14.30 -5.57 1.25
N THR A 16 14.05 -4.71 0.28
CA THR A 16 13.55 -3.35 0.43
C THR A 16 12.04 -3.29 0.14
N ILE A 17 11.42 -2.13 0.33
CA ILE A 17 9.99 -1.97 0.02
C ILE A 17 9.70 -2.17 -1.47
N THR A 18 10.61 -1.76 -2.36
CA THR A 18 10.43 -1.93 -3.81
C THR A 18 10.42 -3.41 -4.20
N ASP A 19 11.26 -4.25 -3.56
CA ASP A 19 11.27 -5.70 -3.82
C ASP A 19 9.93 -6.35 -3.48
N PHE A 20 9.28 -5.92 -2.40
CA PHE A 20 7.95 -6.41 -2.02
C PHE A 20 6.87 -5.99 -3.03
N VAL A 21 6.89 -4.72 -3.45
CA VAL A 21 5.92 -4.20 -4.41
C VAL A 21 6.09 -4.88 -5.77
N TRP A 22 7.32 -5.00 -6.27
CA TRP A 22 7.60 -5.70 -7.53
C TRP A 22 7.12 -7.16 -7.50
N ALA A 23 7.34 -7.86 -6.40
CA ALA A 23 6.86 -9.24 -6.27
C ALA A 23 5.33 -9.32 -6.26
N ALA A 24 4.64 -8.32 -5.72
CA ALA A 24 3.19 -8.35 -5.56
C ALA A 24 2.40 -7.99 -6.84
N PHE A 25 2.98 -7.24 -7.79
CA PHE A 25 2.25 -6.78 -8.99
C PHE A 25 1.48 -7.87 -9.75
N PRO A 26 2.03 -9.08 -10.02
CA PRO A 26 1.28 -10.13 -10.70
C PRO A 26 0.01 -10.57 -9.97
N SER A 27 -0.07 -10.37 -8.65
CA SER A 27 -1.26 -10.68 -7.85
C SER A 27 -2.20 -9.49 -7.64
N LEU A 28 -1.74 -8.27 -7.92
CA LEU A 28 -2.51 -7.03 -7.75
C LEU A 28 -3.10 -6.53 -9.07
N ASN A 29 -2.46 -6.87 -10.19
CA ASN A 29 -2.97 -6.63 -11.53
C ASN A 29 -3.81 -7.85 -11.93
N TYR A 30 -5.12 -7.77 -11.79
CA TYR A 30 -6.03 -8.79 -12.32
C TYR A 30 -5.92 -8.81 -13.84
N GLU A 31 -5.71 -9.99 -14.42
CA GLU A 31 -5.60 -10.24 -15.86
C GLU A 31 -6.95 -9.99 -16.54
N ASP A 32 -7.16 -8.77 -17.04
CA ASP A 32 -7.93 -8.53 -18.26
C ASP A 32 -7.11 -7.54 -19.08
N GLU A 33 -6.34 -8.08 -20.02
CA GLU A 33 -5.37 -7.32 -20.85
C GLU A 33 -6.05 -6.20 -21.67
N ASP A 34 -7.37 -6.30 -21.89
CA ASP A 34 -8.14 -5.42 -22.76
C ASP A 34 -8.74 -4.17 -22.08
N GLU A 35 -8.74 -4.09 -20.74
CA GLU A 35 -9.22 -2.90 -19.97
C GLU A 35 -8.14 -2.32 -19.03
N SER A 36 -6.88 -2.73 -19.20
CA SER A 36 -5.83 -2.62 -18.17
C SER A 36 -5.16 -1.25 -17.99
N GLY A 37 -5.66 -0.19 -18.62
CA GLY A 37 -5.07 1.16 -18.57
C GLY A 37 -5.23 1.89 -17.23
N ASP A 38 -6.40 1.75 -16.59
CA ASP A 38 -6.83 2.67 -15.53
C ASP A 38 -6.81 2.06 -14.12
N ARG A 39 -6.26 0.85 -13.95
CA ARG A 39 -6.20 0.25 -12.61
C ARG A 39 -5.08 0.90 -11.79
N PRO A 40 -5.35 1.36 -10.55
CA PRO A 40 -4.36 2.07 -9.74
C PRO A 40 -3.02 1.32 -9.61
N TRP A 41 -3.06 -0.01 -9.41
CA TRP A 41 -1.83 -0.81 -9.27
C TRP A 41 -0.97 -0.85 -10.53
N LYS A 42 -1.58 -0.75 -11.72
CA LYS A 42 -0.86 -0.66 -12.98
C LYS A 42 -0.18 0.71 -13.11
N MET A 43 -0.85 1.78 -12.68
CA MET A 43 -0.26 3.12 -12.67
C MET A 43 0.96 3.19 -11.73
N LEU A 44 0.86 2.63 -10.52
CA LEU A 44 2.01 2.47 -9.63
C LEU A 44 3.14 1.64 -10.28
N GLN A 45 2.81 0.56 -10.99
CA GLN A 45 3.81 -0.24 -11.73
C GLN A 45 4.53 0.58 -12.81
N ASN A 46 3.78 1.39 -13.57
CA ASN A 46 4.32 2.25 -14.61
C ASN A 46 5.23 3.33 -14.00
N ALA A 47 4.79 3.99 -12.92
CA ALA A 47 5.56 5.00 -12.21
C ALA A 47 6.87 4.43 -11.64
N MET A 48 6.80 3.24 -11.03
CA MET A 48 8.01 2.54 -10.54
C MET A 48 8.94 2.13 -11.68
N THR A 49 8.40 1.75 -12.83
CA THR A 49 9.18 1.44 -14.04
C THR A 49 9.91 2.68 -14.53
N ARG A 50 9.23 3.82 -14.67
CA ARG A 50 9.84 5.10 -15.05
C ARG A 50 10.96 5.50 -14.10
N HIS A 51 10.68 5.47 -12.79
CA HIS A 51 11.67 5.76 -11.76
C HIS A 51 12.90 4.85 -11.87
N SER A 52 12.72 3.55 -12.09
CA SER A 52 13.83 2.60 -12.24
C SER A 52 14.72 2.88 -13.47
N LYS A 53 14.18 3.56 -14.48
CA LYS A 53 14.87 3.96 -15.71
C LYS A 53 15.40 5.40 -15.66
N GLY A 54 15.22 6.11 -14.55
CA GLY A 54 15.59 7.53 -14.42
C GLY A 54 14.74 8.46 -15.30
N LEU A 55 13.54 8.03 -15.68
CA LEU A 55 12.61 8.84 -16.46
C LEU A 55 11.75 9.71 -15.55
N PRO A 56 11.36 10.92 -16.00
CA PRO A 56 10.39 11.74 -15.28
C PRO A 56 9.04 11.02 -15.18
N GLN A 57 8.28 11.34 -14.13
CA GLN A 57 6.89 10.91 -14.01
C GLN A 57 5.99 11.71 -14.96
N GLU A 58 4.77 11.23 -15.16
CA GLU A 58 3.77 11.94 -15.97
C GLU A 58 3.30 13.22 -15.26
N GLU A 59 2.70 14.13 -16.02
CA GLU A 59 2.12 15.35 -15.44
C GLU A 59 1.02 14.99 -14.44
N GLY A 60 0.99 15.68 -13.30
CA GLY A 60 0.08 15.37 -12.19
C GLY A 60 0.47 14.13 -11.37
N GLU A 61 1.53 13.40 -11.73
CA GLU A 61 1.96 12.19 -11.04
C GLU A 61 3.19 12.43 -10.14
N THR A 62 3.14 11.90 -8.91
CA THR A 62 4.29 11.84 -8.02
C THR A 62 4.54 10.43 -7.51
N LEU A 63 5.82 10.08 -7.36
CA LEU A 63 6.24 8.82 -6.76
C LEU A 63 7.33 9.12 -5.73
N THR A 64 7.07 8.76 -4.48
CA THR A 64 8.05 8.82 -3.40
C THR A 64 8.39 7.41 -2.94
N ILE A 65 9.68 7.06 -2.98
CA ILE A 65 10.20 5.78 -2.47
C ILE A 65 11.14 6.08 -1.30
N ASP A 66 10.67 5.82 -0.08
CA ASP A 66 11.47 5.90 1.14
C ASP A 66 11.92 4.50 1.57
N THR A 67 13.05 4.07 1.02
CA THR A 67 13.63 2.75 1.33
C THR A 67 14.09 2.63 2.78
N LYS A 68 14.46 3.75 3.42
CA LYS A 68 14.94 3.80 4.80
C LYS A 68 13.81 3.48 5.77
N ASN A 69 12.64 4.08 5.57
CA ASN A 69 11.47 3.84 6.42
C ASN A 69 10.61 2.67 5.95
N GLY A 70 10.83 2.19 4.72
CA GLY A 70 10.13 1.07 4.13
C GLY A 70 8.76 1.46 3.62
N TYR A 71 8.67 2.60 2.95
CA TYR A 71 7.43 3.24 2.52
C TYR A 71 7.50 3.65 1.04
N ILE A 72 6.38 3.49 0.33
CA ILE A 72 6.15 4.01 -1.02
C ILE A 72 4.81 4.74 -1.00
N VAL A 73 4.77 5.89 -1.65
CA VAL A 73 3.51 6.52 -2.04
C VAL A 73 3.57 6.91 -3.51
N TRP A 74 2.50 6.60 -4.21
CA TRP A 74 2.21 7.11 -5.54
C TRP A 74 0.93 7.92 -5.46
N GLU A 75 0.97 9.12 -6.05
CA GLU A 75 -0.17 10.02 -6.11
C GLU A 75 -0.34 10.49 -7.56
N TYR A 76 -1.58 10.58 -7.99
CA TYR A 76 -1.94 11.20 -9.26
C TYR A 76 -3.08 12.18 -9.03
N SER A 77 -2.88 13.44 -9.42
CA SER A 77 -3.88 14.48 -9.41
C SER A 77 -4.30 14.83 -10.84
N SER A 78 -5.59 14.82 -11.13
CA SER A 78 -6.13 15.41 -12.36
C SER A 78 -6.80 16.75 -12.08
N ASP A 79 -6.47 17.75 -12.90
CA ASP A 79 -6.98 19.11 -12.75
C ASP A 79 -8.49 19.21 -13.00
N ASP A 80 -9.07 18.26 -13.75
CA ASP A 80 -10.45 18.31 -14.20
C ASP A 80 -11.48 18.07 -13.08
N TYR A 81 -11.09 17.43 -11.97
CA TYR A 81 -12.04 16.95 -10.95
C TYR A 81 -11.58 17.09 -9.49
N ASP A 82 -10.47 17.80 -9.21
CA ASP A 82 -9.84 17.82 -7.88
C ASP A 82 -9.75 16.40 -7.27
N HIS A 83 -9.41 15.44 -8.12
CA HIS A 83 -9.33 14.03 -7.77
C HIS A 83 -7.88 13.66 -7.55
N ILE A 84 -7.60 13.12 -6.37
CA ILE A 84 -6.29 12.60 -5.99
C ILE A 84 -6.43 11.09 -5.83
N SER A 85 -5.88 10.34 -6.78
CA SER A 85 -5.64 8.91 -6.62
C SER A 85 -4.38 8.69 -5.80
N ARG A 86 -4.45 7.90 -4.72
CA ARG A 86 -3.31 7.65 -3.84
C ARG A 86 -3.16 6.17 -3.50
N LEU A 87 -1.96 5.65 -3.78
CA LEU A 87 -1.53 4.32 -3.39
C LEU A 87 -0.37 4.38 -2.42
N GLU A 88 -0.53 3.73 -1.28
CA GLU A 88 0.52 3.64 -0.27
C GLU A 88 0.92 2.19 -0.06
N VAL A 89 2.21 1.96 0.15
CA VAL A 89 2.72 0.67 0.58
C VAL A 89 3.72 0.89 1.69
N CYS A 90 3.62 0.12 2.76
CA CYS A 90 4.64 0.16 3.80
C CYS A 90 4.88 -1.21 4.43
N TYR A 91 6.01 -1.35 5.13
CA TYR A 91 6.28 -2.55 5.91
C TYR A 91 6.74 -2.27 7.36
N TRP A 92 6.46 -3.25 8.21
CA TRP A 92 6.92 -3.34 9.58
C TRP A 92 7.81 -4.56 9.76
N ASN A 93 8.84 -4.41 10.59
CA ASN A 93 9.57 -5.57 11.11
C ASN A 93 8.76 -6.14 12.27
N GLU A 94 8.54 -7.46 12.26
CA GLU A 94 8.00 -8.12 13.43
C GLU A 94 9.09 -8.32 14.49
N ALA A 95 8.68 -8.31 15.76
CA ALA A 95 9.59 -8.43 16.90
C ALA A 95 10.29 -9.80 16.96
N ASP A 96 9.78 -10.80 16.25
CA ASP A 96 10.40 -12.12 16.17
C ASP A 96 11.66 -12.15 15.30
N GLY A 97 11.94 -11.07 14.55
CA GLY A 97 13.09 -10.97 13.64
C GLY A 97 13.04 -11.92 12.45
N LYS A 98 11.94 -12.65 12.25
CA LYS A 98 11.73 -13.68 11.21
C LYS A 98 10.74 -13.24 10.16
N HIS A 99 9.83 -12.33 10.52
CA HIS A 99 8.78 -11.88 9.64
C HIS A 99 8.77 -10.36 9.44
N LYS A 100 8.18 -9.95 8.32
CA LYS A 100 7.77 -8.57 8.08
C LYS A 100 6.29 -8.56 7.72
N LEU A 101 5.57 -7.56 8.21
CA LEU A 101 4.21 -7.27 7.76
C LEU A 101 4.30 -6.22 6.65
N ILE A 102 3.60 -6.41 5.55
CA ILE A 102 3.48 -5.46 4.45
C ILE A 102 2.01 -5.09 4.31
N ALA A 103 1.72 -3.81 4.10
CA ALA A 103 0.39 -3.33 3.80
C ALA A 103 0.39 -2.57 2.47
N PHE A 104 -0.62 -2.81 1.65
CA PHE A 104 -0.92 -2.13 0.40
C PHE A 104 -2.27 -1.43 0.54
N ASN A 105 -2.31 -0.12 0.34
CA ASN A 105 -3.46 0.72 0.59
C ASN A 105 -3.84 1.54 -0.66
N ASN A 106 -5.09 1.37 -1.10
CA ASN A 106 -5.76 2.17 -2.14
C ASN A 106 -7.05 2.83 -1.59
N MET A 107 -7.18 2.95 -0.28
CA MET A 107 -8.32 3.60 0.38
C MET A 107 -8.02 5.07 0.73
N ALA A 108 -6.90 5.61 0.25
CA ALA A 108 -6.43 6.96 0.56
C ALA A 108 -6.71 7.98 -0.58
N SER A 109 -7.56 7.62 -1.54
CA SER A 109 -7.93 8.52 -2.65
C SER A 109 -9.03 9.50 -2.25
N PHE A 110 -8.98 10.72 -2.79
CA PHE A 110 -9.88 11.82 -2.44
C PHE A 110 -10.45 12.51 -3.69
N THR A 111 -11.64 13.07 -3.56
CA THR A 111 -12.26 13.99 -4.52
C THR A 111 -12.85 15.16 -3.73
N GLU A 112 -12.51 16.40 -4.08
CA GLU A 112 -12.98 17.61 -3.37
C GLU A 112 -12.72 17.54 -1.85
N GLY A 113 -11.57 16.99 -1.45
CA GLY A 113 -11.18 16.81 -0.05
C GLY A 113 -11.95 15.73 0.73
N ARG A 114 -12.83 14.96 0.08
CA ARG A 114 -13.58 13.85 0.68
C ARG A 114 -13.06 12.50 0.18
N PRO A 115 -13.10 11.43 1.00
CA PRO A 115 -12.72 10.10 0.54
C PRO A 115 -13.52 9.66 -0.67
N CYS A 116 -12.83 9.12 -1.66
CA CYS A 116 -13.44 8.52 -2.84
C CYS A 116 -13.35 6.99 -2.70
N PHE A 117 -14.41 6.36 -2.18
CA PHE A 117 -14.51 4.91 -2.08
C PHE A 117 -15.04 4.35 -3.40
N THR A 118 -14.18 3.66 -4.14
CA THR A 118 -14.54 2.96 -5.38
C THR A 118 -14.45 1.46 -5.17
N GLU A 119 -14.94 0.68 -6.12
CA GLU A 119 -14.77 -0.79 -6.13
C GLU A 119 -13.30 -1.24 -6.18
N THR A 120 -12.39 -0.33 -6.54
CA THR A 120 -10.95 -0.60 -6.58
C THR A 120 -10.24 -0.28 -5.26
N CYS A 121 -10.94 0.37 -4.31
CA CYS A 121 -10.39 0.68 -2.99
C CYS A 121 -10.16 -0.61 -2.20
N ASP A 122 -8.94 -0.77 -1.71
CA ASP A 122 -8.53 -1.98 -1.03
C ASP A 122 -7.44 -1.68 0.01
N PHE A 123 -7.44 -2.46 1.08
CA PHE A 123 -6.40 -2.41 2.10
C PHE A 123 -5.95 -3.84 2.44
N ARG A 124 -4.85 -4.28 1.82
CA ARG A 124 -4.37 -5.66 1.91
C ARG A 124 -3.16 -5.79 2.80
N PHE A 125 -3.12 -6.87 3.58
CA PHE A 125 -1.98 -7.24 4.39
C PHE A 125 -1.35 -8.54 3.90
N TYR A 126 -0.02 -8.56 3.96
CA TYR A 126 0.79 -9.72 3.64
C TYR A 126 1.85 -9.90 4.71
N ARG A 127 2.20 -11.15 5.02
CA ARG A 127 3.31 -11.49 5.89
C ARG A 127 4.43 -12.13 5.07
N TYR A 128 5.59 -11.50 5.10
CA TYR A 128 6.82 -12.01 4.53
C TYR A 128 7.57 -12.86 5.54
N ASN A 129 8.03 -14.04 5.12
CA ASN A 129 8.95 -14.87 5.89
C ASN A 129 10.37 -14.78 5.32
N ILE A 130 11.33 -14.40 6.16
CA ILE A 130 12.73 -14.20 5.75
C ILE A 130 13.40 -15.49 5.30
N ALA A 131 13.13 -16.61 5.96
CA ALA A 131 13.77 -17.89 5.68
C ALA A 131 13.30 -18.48 4.34
N THR A 132 12.00 -18.40 4.04
CA THR A 132 11.43 -18.94 2.81
C THR A 132 11.40 -17.94 1.66
N LYS A 133 11.63 -16.66 1.94
CA LYS A 133 11.50 -15.54 1.01
C LYS A 133 10.14 -15.45 0.34
N ARG A 134 9.07 -15.78 1.06
CA ARG A 134 7.69 -15.75 0.53
C ARG A 134 6.82 -14.75 1.27
N ILE A 135 5.97 -14.02 0.54
CA ILE A 135 4.84 -13.28 1.08
C ILE A 135 3.58 -14.13 0.99
N VAL A 136 2.76 -14.10 2.03
CA VAL A 136 1.46 -14.77 2.09
C VAL A 136 0.42 -13.76 2.55
N ALA A 137 -0.73 -13.72 1.89
CA ALA A 137 -1.84 -12.88 2.32
C ALA A 137 -2.27 -13.24 3.73
N CYS A 138 -2.62 -12.25 4.53
CA CYS A 138 -3.11 -12.46 5.89
C CYS A 138 -4.11 -11.39 6.28
N ASP A 139 -4.92 -11.69 7.28
CA ASP A 139 -5.83 -10.71 7.86
C ASP A 139 -5.07 -9.53 8.50
N PRO A 140 -5.67 -8.33 8.55
CA PRO A 140 -5.15 -7.19 9.30
C PRO A 140 -4.89 -7.61 10.76
N PRO A 141 -3.65 -7.54 11.25
CA PRO A 141 -3.34 -8.08 12.56
C PRO A 141 -3.79 -7.10 13.65
N GLY A 142 -4.87 -7.44 14.36
CA GLY A 142 -5.31 -6.73 15.58
C GLY A 142 -6.40 -5.67 15.37
N PHE A 143 -6.98 -5.59 14.18
CA PHE A 143 -8.16 -4.77 13.90
C PHE A 143 -8.89 -5.34 12.67
N GLU A 144 -10.15 -4.96 12.49
CA GLU A 144 -10.91 -5.23 11.27
C GLU A 144 -10.93 -3.98 10.40
N ILE A 145 -10.87 -4.17 9.07
CA ILE A 145 -10.97 -3.07 8.11
C ILE A 145 -12.43 -2.62 8.06
N ASP A 146 -12.63 -1.33 8.31
CA ASP A 146 -13.91 -0.64 8.17
C ASP A 146 -13.90 0.10 6.83
N TYR A 147 -14.77 -0.34 5.92
CA TYR A 147 -14.88 0.24 4.57
C TYR A 147 -15.55 1.63 4.57
N GLY A 148 -16.00 2.13 5.72
CA GLY A 148 -16.38 3.53 5.93
C GLY A 148 -15.23 4.44 6.38
N CYS A 149 -14.00 3.90 6.52
CA CYS A 149 -12.82 4.65 6.94
C CYS A 149 -11.80 4.77 5.81
N THR A 150 -11.07 5.89 5.78
CA THR A 150 -9.78 5.95 5.09
C THR A 150 -8.68 5.51 6.05
N TYR A 151 -7.61 4.95 5.49
CA TYR A 151 -6.42 4.57 6.23
C TYR A 151 -5.23 5.31 5.64
N GLU A 152 -4.34 5.78 6.50
CA GLU A 152 -3.06 6.38 6.12
C GLU A 152 -1.92 5.54 6.67
N LEU A 153 -1.05 5.08 5.77
CA LEU A 153 0.13 4.32 6.14
C LEU A 153 1.26 5.23 6.63
N PRO A 154 2.05 4.80 7.63
CA PRO A 154 3.10 5.65 8.18
C PRO A 154 4.26 5.83 7.20
N ARG A 155 4.43 7.05 6.68
CA ARG A 155 5.67 7.47 6.02
C ARG A 155 6.86 7.48 6.99
N ALA A 156 6.61 7.90 8.24
CA ALA A 156 7.55 7.86 9.35
C ALA A 156 6.88 7.26 10.59
N GLY A 157 7.66 6.61 11.45
CA GLY A 157 7.10 5.86 12.57
C GLY A 157 6.47 4.54 12.12
N LYS A 158 5.46 4.07 12.87
CA LYS A 158 4.86 2.74 12.67
C LYS A 158 3.35 2.70 12.94
N ASP A 159 2.70 3.84 13.15
CA ASP A 159 1.28 3.90 13.49
C ASP A 159 0.45 4.15 12.23
N ILE A 160 -0.69 3.47 12.12
CA ILE A 160 -1.67 3.72 11.05
C ILE A 160 -2.71 4.70 11.60
N VAL A 161 -3.07 5.71 10.81
CA VAL A 161 -4.19 6.60 11.15
C VAL A 161 -5.42 6.10 10.38
N ALA A 162 -6.48 5.77 11.11
CA ALA A 162 -7.79 5.46 10.54
C ALA A 162 -8.69 6.67 10.74
N THR A 163 -9.29 7.18 9.66
CA THR A 163 -10.18 8.33 9.68
C THR A 163 -11.57 7.88 9.24
N GLN A 164 -12.52 7.93 10.17
CA GLN A 164 -13.94 7.74 9.87
C GLN A 164 -14.56 9.06 9.44
N TRP A 165 -15.32 9.05 8.36
CA TRP A 165 -15.94 10.24 7.78
C TRP A 165 -17.45 10.23 7.96
N ASN A 166 -18.00 11.33 8.45
CA ASN A 166 -19.44 11.52 8.63
C ASN A 166 -20.05 12.20 7.40
N VAL A 167 -21.37 12.05 7.23
CA VAL A 167 -22.12 12.63 6.10
C VAL A 167 -22.00 14.15 6.05
N ASP A 168 -21.91 14.80 7.22
CA ASP A 168 -21.76 16.26 7.35
C ASP A 168 -20.34 16.77 7.01
N GLY A 169 -19.41 15.87 6.64
CA GLY A 169 -18.03 16.19 6.33
C GLY A 169 -17.10 16.26 7.54
N SER A 170 -17.62 16.11 8.77
CA SER A 170 -16.77 15.94 9.95
C SER A 170 -16.10 14.56 9.95
N SER A 171 -14.99 14.43 10.67
CA SER A 171 -14.26 13.17 10.75
C SER A 171 -13.77 12.87 12.17
N LYS A 172 -13.56 11.58 12.44
CA LYS A 172 -13.01 11.08 13.69
C LYS A 172 -11.81 10.19 13.40
N GLN A 173 -10.69 10.52 14.03
CA GLN A 173 -9.46 9.77 13.86
C GLN A 173 -9.24 8.78 15.01
N LYS A 174 -8.64 7.64 14.66
CA LYS A 174 -8.11 6.65 15.58
C LYS A 174 -6.70 6.27 15.13
N VAL A 175 -5.78 6.19 16.08
CA VAL A 175 -4.41 5.75 15.84
C VAL A 175 -4.27 4.27 16.18
N LEU A 176 -3.84 3.48 15.22
CA LEU A 176 -3.54 2.06 15.38
C LEU A 176 -2.04 1.89 15.59
N LYS A 177 -1.65 1.58 16.82
CA LYS A 177 -0.25 1.51 17.25
C LYS A 177 0.35 0.13 17.03
N TRP A 178 1.49 0.07 16.36
CA TRP A 178 2.20 -1.19 16.12
C TRP A 178 2.99 -1.63 17.35
N ASN A 179 2.77 -2.87 17.81
CA ASN A 179 3.48 -3.41 18.98
C ASN A 179 4.57 -4.44 18.65
N GLY A 180 4.93 -4.60 17.38
CA GLY A 180 5.86 -5.63 16.92
C GLY A 180 5.20 -6.92 16.40
N ARG A 181 3.88 -7.09 16.52
CA ARG A 181 3.16 -8.25 15.96
C ARG A 181 1.76 -7.93 15.45
N ARG A 182 1.06 -7.00 16.10
CA ARG A 182 -0.29 -6.56 15.74
C ARG A 182 -0.48 -5.08 16.09
N PHE A 183 -1.51 -4.48 15.52
CA PHE A 183 -1.95 -3.15 15.87
C PHE A 183 -2.84 -3.19 17.12
N LYS A 184 -2.84 -2.09 17.87
CA LYS A 184 -3.71 -1.85 19.02
C LYS A 184 -4.27 -0.44 18.98
N HIS A 185 -5.44 -0.27 19.60
CA HIS A 185 -6.08 1.02 19.86
C HIS A 185 -5.40 1.69 21.06
#